data_AF-A0A1I8B9Y9-F1
#
_entry.id   AF-A0A1I8B9Y9-F1
#
_cell.length_a   1.000
_cell.length_b   1.000
_cell.length_c   1.000
_cell.angle_alpha   90.00
_cell.angle_beta   90.00
_cell.angle_gamma   90.00
#
_symmetry.space_group_name_H-M   'P 1'
#
loop_
_entity.id
_entity.type
_entity.pdbx_description
1 polymer ?
#
loop_
_entity_poly.entity_id
_entity_poly.type
_entity_poly.pdbx_seq_one_letter_code
_entity_poly.pdbx_strand_id
1 'polypeptide(L)'
;MFGTAQDPAIVDCAICEKRIEHTDKFVVEKEIIHKDCFKCALCGTRLQVGFCAMELSLYNRYGPRWYCSLICAHQPQSIKEAKLKELGIPVN
;
A
#
# COMPACT_ATOMS: atom_id res chain seq x y z
N MET A 1 24.22 9.62 -33.18
CA MET A 1 23.23 10.42 -32.43
C MET A 1 22.79 9.56 -31.25
N PHE A 2 23.04 10.02 -30.02
CA PHE A 2 22.82 9.27 -28.80
C PHE A 2 21.32 9.23 -28.51
N GLY A 3 20.70 8.06 -28.67
CA GLY A 3 19.32 7.85 -28.26
C GLY A 3 19.24 7.88 -26.74
N THR A 4 18.80 9.02 -26.18
CA THR A 4 18.29 9.04 -24.81
C THR A 4 16.92 8.36 -24.83
N ALA A 5 16.91 7.03 -24.83
CA ALA A 5 15.76 6.28 -24.35
C ALA A 5 15.70 6.55 -22.84
N GLN A 6 15.02 7.63 -22.48
CA GLN A 6 14.65 7.89 -21.10
C GLN A 6 13.63 6.79 -20.75
N ASP A 7 14.13 5.63 -20.34
CA ASP A 7 13.30 4.55 -19.84
C ASP A 7 12.55 5.11 -18.63
N PRO A 8 11.22 5.28 -18.71
CA PRO A 8 10.47 5.79 -17.59
C PRO A 8 10.61 4.75 -16.49
N ALA A 9 11.37 5.07 -15.44
CA ALA A 9 11.64 4.16 -14.33
C ALA A 9 10.36 3.39 -13.97
N ILE A 10 10.31 2.13 -14.38
CA ILE A 10 9.12 1.30 -14.31
C ILE A 10 8.96 0.97 -12.84
N VAL A 11 8.02 1.65 -12.18
CA VAL A 11 7.75 1.41 -10.76
C VAL A 11 6.57 0.47 -10.66
N ASP A 12 6.76 -0.64 -9.97
CA ASP A 12 5.70 -1.58 -9.65
C ASP A 12 5.01 -1.18 -8.33
N CYS A 13 3.71 -1.40 -8.24
CA CYS A 13 2.93 -1.08 -7.06
C CYS A 13 3.22 -2.07 -5.94
N ALA A 14 3.64 -1.58 -4.78
CA ALA A 14 3.98 -2.42 -3.64
C ALA A 14 2.79 -3.18 -3.02
N ILE A 15 1.55 -2.90 -3.46
CA ILE A 15 0.33 -3.61 -3.01
C ILE A 15 -0.14 -4.68 -3.98
N CYS A 16 -0.18 -4.36 -5.28
CA CYS A 16 -0.75 -5.25 -6.30
C CYS A 16 0.30 -5.82 -7.26
N GLU A 17 1.56 -5.41 -7.10
CA GLU A 17 2.72 -5.83 -7.89
C GLU A 17 2.54 -5.58 -9.40
N LYS A 18 1.59 -4.70 -9.77
CA LYS A 18 1.37 -4.26 -11.14
C LYS A 18 2.17 -3.00 -11.42
N ARG A 19 2.62 -2.86 -12.65
CA ARG A 19 3.26 -1.65 -13.15
C ARG A 19 2.36 -0.43 -12.93
N ILE A 20 2.96 0.64 -12.41
CA ILE A 20 2.31 1.93 -12.25
C ILE A 20 2.58 2.76 -13.50
N GLU A 21 1.51 3.10 -14.22
CA GLU A 21 1.60 4.09 -15.28
C GLU A 21 1.88 5.47 -14.68
N HIS A 22 2.59 6.33 -15.40
CA HIS A 22 3.01 7.66 -14.93
C HIS A 22 1.89 8.48 -14.28
N THR A 23 0.66 8.35 -14.78
CA THR A 23 -0.53 9.07 -14.32
C THR A 23 -0.99 8.65 -12.91
N ASP A 24 -0.74 7.39 -12.54
CA ASP A 24 -1.23 6.77 -11.31
C ASP A 24 -0.17 6.67 -10.21
N LYS A 25 1.01 7.24 -10.44
CA LYS A 25 2.08 7.30 -9.45
C LYS A 25 1.61 8.03 -8.19
N PHE A 26 1.47 7.27 -7.10
CA PHE A 26 1.15 7.79 -5.79
C PHE A 26 2.23 7.36 -4.80
N VAL A 27 2.81 8.33 -4.11
CA VAL A 27 3.89 8.10 -3.15
C VAL A 27 3.38 8.42 -1.76
N VAL A 28 3.41 7.43 -0.87
CA VAL A 28 2.97 7.56 0.52
C VAL A 28 3.96 6.83 1.43
N GLU A 29 4.46 7.53 2.45
CA GLU A 29 5.43 6.96 3.41
C GLU A 29 6.64 6.25 2.77
N LYS A 30 7.16 6.81 1.66
CA LYS A 30 8.28 6.29 0.84
C LYS A 30 7.93 5.11 -0.08
N GLU A 31 6.70 4.61 -0.02
CA GLU A 31 6.22 3.53 -0.87
C GLU A 31 5.49 4.10 -2.08
N ILE A 32 5.62 3.43 -3.23
CA ILE A 32 4.97 3.82 -4.48
C ILE A 32 3.87 2.81 -4.81
N ILE A 33 2.65 3.30 -4.91
CA ILE A 33 1.44 2.51 -5.15
C ILE A 33 0.54 3.23 -6.15
N HIS A 34 -0.53 2.57 -6.61
CA HIS A 34 -1.60 3.26 -7.33
C HIS A 34 -2.48 4.06 -6.37
N LYS A 35 -3.03 5.19 -6.84
CA LYS A 35 -4.04 5.97 -6.08
C LYS A 35 -5.24 5.12 -5.65
N ASP A 36 -5.70 4.20 -6.49
CA ASP A 36 -6.81 3.27 -6.18
C ASP A 36 -6.41 2.10 -5.24
N CYS A 37 -5.12 1.82 -5.11
CA CYS A 37 -4.62 0.85 -4.14
C CYS A 37 -4.55 1.43 -2.72
N PHE A 38 -4.57 2.76 -2.59
CA PHE A 38 -4.50 3.45 -1.30
C PHE A 38 -5.82 3.38 -0.53
N LYS A 39 -6.05 2.25 0.12
CA LYS A 39 -7.25 1.97 0.91
C LYS A 39 -6.92 1.19 2.17
N CYS A 40 -7.80 1.28 3.15
CA CYS A 40 -7.67 0.56 4.41
C CYS A 40 -7.77 -0.95 4.16
N ALA A 41 -6.76 -1.72 4.58
CA ALA A 41 -6.77 -3.18 4.46
C ALA A 41 -7.82 -3.85 5.38
N LEU A 42 -8.31 -3.12 6.40
CA LEU A 42 -9.30 -3.65 7.34
C LEU A 42 -10.75 -3.39 6.88
N CYS A 43 -11.08 -2.14 6.54
CA CYS A 43 -12.45 -1.74 6.17
C CYS A 43 -12.66 -1.48 4.66
N GLY A 44 -11.60 -1.48 3.85
CA GLY A 44 -11.68 -1.24 2.41
C GLY A 44 -11.93 0.22 2.00
N THR A 45 -12.07 1.14 2.95
CA THR A 45 -12.32 2.57 2.68
C THR A 45 -11.09 3.23 2.05
N ARG A 46 -11.31 4.09 1.05
CA ARG A 46 -10.27 4.93 0.45
C ARG A 46 -9.68 5.86 1.51
N LEU A 47 -8.37 5.82 1.68
CA LEU A 47 -7.68 6.67 2.63
C LEU A 47 -7.23 7.96 1.96
N GLN A 48 -7.05 9.00 2.76
CA GLN A 48 -6.42 10.25 2.32
C GLN A 48 -5.05 10.40 2.97
N VAL A 49 -4.13 11.04 2.24
CA VAL A 49 -2.80 11.35 2.76
C VAL A 49 -2.97 12.21 4.02
N GLY A 50 -2.43 11.75 5.15
CA GLY A 50 -2.58 12.40 6.45
C GLY A 50 -3.64 11.79 7.38
N PHE A 51 -4.55 10.96 6.88
CA PHE A 51 -5.55 10.24 7.70
C PHE A 51 -5.38 8.72 7.68
N CYS A 52 -4.15 8.27 7.41
CA CYS A 52 -3.76 6.87 7.38
C CYS A 52 -2.76 6.58 8.51
N ALA A 53 -2.75 5.33 8.98
CA ALA A 53 -1.75 4.81 9.88
C ALA A 53 -1.18 3.50 9.29
N MET A 54 0.13 3.32 9.42
CA MET A 54 0.81 2.07 9.07
C MET A 54 1.39 1.45 10.34
N GLU A 55 1.29 0.13 10.46
CA GLU A 55 1.84 -0.62 11.59
C GLU A 55 3.10 -1.36 11.14
N LEU A 56 4.24 -1.05 11.77
CA LEU A 56 5.52 -1.65 11.38
C LEU A 56 5.53 -3.18 11.51
N SER A 57 4.82 -3.73 12.51
CA SER A 57 4.70 -5.19 12.70
C SER A 57 4.01 -5.88 11.53
N LEU A 58 3.02 -5.22 10.93
CA LEU A 58 2.31 -5.73 9.76
C LEU A 58 3.12 -5.46 8.49
N TYR A 59 3.77 -4.30 8.41
CA TYR A 59 4.68 -3.95 7.33
C TYR A 59 5.77 -5.02 7.12
N ASN A 60 6.41 -5.46 8.21
CA ASN A 60 7.49 -6.43 8.13
C ASN A 60 7.03 -7.84 7.72
N ARG A 61 5.74 -8.18 7.91
CA ARG A 61 5.17 -9.50 7.57
C ARG A 61 4.43 -9.52 6.25
N TYR A 62 3.68 -8.47 5.93
CA TYR A 62 2.72 -8.41 4.82
C TYR A 62 3.02 -7.30 3.81
N GLY A 63 4.04 -6.49 4.06
CA GLY A 63 4.38 -5.32 3.24
C GLY A 63 3.52 -4.07 3.55
N PRO A 64 3.58 -3.05 2.68
CA PRO A 64 2.93 -1.75 2.92
C PRO A 64 1.42 -1.83 2.96
N ARG A 65 0.86 -1.79 4.18
CA ARG A 65 -0.58 -1.81 4.44
C ARG A 65 -0.99 -0.65 5.33
N TRP A 66 -1.94 0.14 4.83
CA TRP A 66 -2.48 1.29 5.54
C TRP A 66 -3.83 0.97 6.19
N TYR A 67 -4.09 1.67 7.28
CA TYR A 67 -5.31 1.60 8.08
C TYR A 67 -5.87 2.99 8.33
N CYS A 68 -7.17 3.10 8.54
CA CYS A 68 -7.79 4.37 8.94
C CYS A 68 -7.25 4.80 10.31
N SER A 69 -6.71 6.02 10.41
CA SER A 69 -6.21 6.58 11.67
C SER A 69 -7.29 6.64 12.77
N LEU A 70 -8.55 6.83 12.38
CA LEU A 70 -9.66 7.09 13.32
C LEU A 70 -10.19 5.86 14.07
N ILE A 71 -10.18 4.67 13.45
CA ILE A 71 -10.87 3.49 14.00
C ILE A 71 -10.00 2.25 13.85
N CYS A 72 -9.60 1.95 12.61
CA CYS A 72 -8.87 0.72 12.29
C CYS A 72 -7.45 0.72 12.86
N ALA A 73 -6.80 1.88 13.00
CA ALA A 73 -5.47 2.00 13.60
C ALA A 73 -5.46 1.54 15.07
N HIS A 74 -6.50 1.87 15.84
CA HIS A 74 -6.67 1.48 17.23
C HIS A 74 -7.08 0.02 17.43
N GLN A 75 -7.45 -0.70 16.36
CA GLN A 75 -7.79 -2.12 16.47
C GLN A 75 -6.55 -2.95 16.79
N PRO A 76 -6.71 -4.01 17.60
CA PRO A 76 -5.61 -4.91 17.90
C PRO A 76 -5.07 -5.56 16.63
N GLN A 77 -3.76 -5.84 16.62
CA GLN A 77 -3.06 -6.42 15.48
C GLN A 77 -3.68 -7.77 15.06
N SER A 78 -4.16 -8.57 16.01
CA SER A 78 -4.82 -9.86 15.76
C SER A 78 -5.97 -9.76 14.75
N ILE A 79 -6.81 -8.74 14.84
CA ILE A 79 -7.94 -8.53 13.93
C ILE A 79 -7.44 -8.11 12.54
N LYS A 80 -6.44 -7.23 12.49
CA LYS A 80 -5.82 -6.79 11.23
C LYS A 80 -5.17 -7.97 10.51
N GLU A 81 -4.43 -8.82 11.23
CA GLU A 81 -3.80 -10.02 10.69
C GLU A 81 -4.81 -11.05 10.24
N ALA A 82 -5.86 -11.30 11.02
CA ALA A 82 -6.95 -12.18 10.62
C ALA A 82 -7.52 -11.72 9.27
N LYS A 83 -7.78 -10.42 9.12
CA LYS A 83 -8.29 -9.86 7.87
C LYS A 83 -7.32 -10.01 6.69
N LEU A 84 -6.03 -9.75 6.91
CA LEU A 84 -5.02 -9.93 5.87
C LEU A 84 -4.90 -11.40 5.41
N LYS A 85 -5.02 -12.34 6.36
CA LYS A 85 -5.07 -13.78 6.07
C LYS A 85 -6.33 -14.16 5.31
N GLU A 86 -7.49 -13.62 5.67
CA GLU A 86 -8.74 -13.81 4.93
C GLU A 86 -8.66 -13.29 3.50
N LEU A 87 -7.93 -12.19 3.28
CA LEU A 87 -7.66 -11.63 1.95
C LEU A 87 -6.64 -12.45 1.14
N GLY A 88 -6.04 -13.50 1.73
CA GLY A 88 -5.05 -14.35 1.07
C GLY A 88 -3.75 -13.63 0.76
N ILE A 89 -3.41 -12.56 1.48
CA ILE A 89 -2.16 -11.82 1.26
C ILE A 89 -1.01 -12.68 1.79
N PRO A 90 -0.02 -13.04 0.96
CA PRO A 90 1.12 -13.84 1.40
C PRO A 90 1.93 -13.08 2.44
N VAL A 91 2.38 -13.80 3.48
CA VAL A 91 3.43 -13.31 4.37
C VAL A 91 4.77 -13.47 3.68
N ASN A 92 5.57 -12.42 3.72
CA ASN A 92 6.94 -12.38 3.19
C ASN A 92 7.91 -13.06 4.16
#